data_AF-A0AA89BNJ6-F1
#
_entry.id   AF-A0AA89BNJ6-F1
#
_cell.length_a   1.000
_cell.length_b   1.000
_cell.length_c   1.000
_cell.angle_alpha   90.00
_cell.angle_beta   90.00
_cell.angle_gamma   90.00
#
_symmetry.space_group_name_H-M   'P 1'
#
loop_
_entity.id
_entity.type
_entity.pdbx_description
1 polymer ?
#
loop_
_entity_poly.entity_id
_entity_poly.type
_entity_poly.pdbx_seq_one_letter_code
_entity_poly.pdbx_strand_id
1 'polypeptide(L)'
;QDSLRSGLENSNIEELVIGFLFARQACSEGSHVFMTYADWFQRLFGDGSRSPACSRKTFTALIKFLTDIVPFDQPQYLKVHILRPPFVPPKCRELLSDYLLLAKTRLSDLKQPIENDGLFVDTSSSSTDQDLTNQVEGDVQKALSAYSVNRKIPSAVMEASIFRKPYFIGKFLPVLLKPRPLPDIPDQRMNFIEALKKIEKIPANLYNTYTEKCKAEAARLLEGKYNVTFVG
;
A
#
# COMPACT_ATOMS: atom_id res chain seq x y z
N GLN A 1 -23.23 -7.84 -13.54
CA GLN A 1 -22.31 -7.60 -14.68
C GLN A 1 -23.07 -7.13 -15.91
N ASP A 2 -24.26 -7.67 -16.17
CA ASP A 2 -25.05 -7.37 -17.37
C ASP A 2 -25.47 -5.89 -17.48
N SER A 3 -25.84 -5.25 -16.37
CA SER A 3 -26.17 -3.81 -16.37
C SER A 3 -24.98 -2.90 -16.70
N LEU A 4 -23.75 -3.23 -16.26
CA LEU A 4 -22.56 -2.44 -16.64
C LEU A 4 -22.19 -2.63 -18.11
N ARG A 5 -22.36 -3.84 -18.64
CA ARG A 5 -22.12 -4.12 -20.06
C ARG A 5 -23.12 -3.37 -20.94
N SER A 6 -24.42 -3.49 -20.64
CA SER A 6 -25.48 -2.74 -21.31
C SER A 6 -25.25 -1.23 -21.21
N GLY A 7 -24.92 -0.73 -20.02
CA GLY A 7 -24.61 0.69 -19.81
C GLY A 7 -23.47 1.19 -20.68
N LEU A 8 -22.40 0.41 -20.86
CA LEU A 8 -21.28 0.78 -21.73
C LEU A 8 -21.63 0.66 -23.22
N GLU A 9 -22.38 -0.37 -23.61
CA GLU A 9 -22.77 -0.60 -25.00
C GLU A 9 -23.74 0.47 -25.50
N ASN A 10 -24.62 0.95 -24.62
CA ASN A 10 -25.64 1.97 -24.90
C ASN A 10 -25.23 3.38 -24.48
N SER A 11 -24.05 3.55 -23.86
CA SER A 11 -23.63 4.81 -23.23
C SER A 11 -24.66 5.35 -22.22
N ASN A 12 -25.37 4.46 -21.52
CA ASN A 12 -26.38 4.81 -20.53
C ASN A 12 -25.70 5.13 -19.19
N ILE A 13 -25.60 6.42 -18.87
CA ILE A 13 -24.95 6.91 -17.66
C ILE A 13 -25.65 6.41 -16.38
N GLU A 14 -26.99 6.29 -16.38
CA GLU A 14 -27.72 5.85 -15.19
C GLU A 14 -27.39 4.40 -14.83
N GLU A 15 -27.33 3.50 -15.82
CA GLU A 15 -26.90 2.11 -15.61
C GLU A 15 -25.45 2.02 -15.11
N LEU A 16 -24.57 2.90 -15.60
CA LEU A 16 -23.19 2.98 -15.14
C LEU A 16 -23.09 3.48 -13.69
N VAL A 17 -23.82 4.53 -13.33
CA VAL A 17 -23.90 5.04 -11.96
C VAL A 17 -24.39 3.95 -11.02
N ILE A 18 -25.52 3.32 -11.34
CA ILE A 18 -26.11 2.25 -10.53
C ILE A 18 -25.13 1.09 -10.38
N GLY A 19 -24.54 0.63 -11.49
CA GLY A 19 -23.58 -0.48 -11.48
C GLY A 19 -22.33 -0.22 -10.63
N PHE A 20 -21.75 0.99 -10.72
CA PHE A 20 -20.60 1.37 -9.90
C PHE A 20 -20.96 1.56 -8.43
N LEU A 21 -22.12 2.15 -8.10
CA LEU A 21 -22.58 2.30 -6.72
C LEU A 21 -22.79 0.95 -6.04
N PHE A 22 -23.49 0.02 -6.70
CA PHE A 22 -23.67 -1.34 -6.17
C PHE A 22 -22.34 -2.07 -5.98
N ALA A 23 -21.43 -1.98 -6.95
CA ALA A 23 -20.11 -2.58 -6.83
C ALA A 23 -19.32 -2.01 -5.64
N ARG A 24 -19.30 -0.68 -5.49
CA ARG A 24 -18.61 0.00 -4.39
C ARG A 24 -19.21 -0.31 -3.03
N GLN A 25 -20.53 -0.39 -2.93
CA GLN A 25 -21.20 -0.80 -1.70
C GLN A 25 -20.83 -2.24 -1.34
N ALA A 26 -20.94 -3.18 -2.28
CA ALA A 26 -20.56 -4.57 -2.05
C ALA A 26 -19.10 -4.71 -1.61
N CYS A 27 -18.18 -3.99 -2.25
CA CYS A 27 -16.76 -3.96 -1.88
C CYS A 27 -16.48 -3.39 -0.48
N SER A 28 -17.44 -2.66 0.12
CA SER A 28 -17.30 -2.06 1.45
C SER A 28 -17.73 -2.99 2.58
N GLU A 29 -18.42 -4.10 2.27
CA GLU A 29 -18.86 -5.12 3.26
C GLU A 29 -17.69 -5.96 3.81
N GLY A 30 -16.51 -5.87 3.19
CA GLY A 30 -15.28 -6.57 3.60
C GLY A 30 -15.02 -7.86 2.82
N SER A 31 -13.75 -8.29 2.81
CA SER A 31 -13.22 -9.37 1.95
C SER A 31 -13.86 -10.75 2.14
N HIS A 32 -14.53 -10.96 3.27
CA HIS A 32 -15.27 -12.19 3.58
C HIS A 32 -16.66 -12.24 2.92
N VAL A 33 -17.23 -11.07 2.57
CA VAL A 33 -18.52 -10.95 1.87
C VAL A 33 -18.29 -10.73 0.38
N PHE A 34 -17.38 -9.82 0.03
CA PHE A 34 -17.09 -9.47 -1.35
C PHE A 34 -15.63 -9.06 -1.51
N MET A 35 -15.09 -9.20 -2.72
CA MET A 35 -13.71 -8.79 -3.00
C MET A 35 -13.52 -7.26 -2.86
N THR A 36 -12.27 -6.82 -2.72
CA THR A 36 -11.97 -5.38 -2.64
C THR A 36 -12.33 -4.67 -3.94
N TYR A 37 -12.55 -3.35 -3.89
CA TYR A 37 -12.79 -2.57 -5.10
C TYR A 37 -11.64 -2.68 -6.11
N ALA A 38 -10.40 -2.73 -5.62
CA ALA A 38 -9.21 -2.90 -6.45
C ALA A 38 -9.21 -4.25 -7.19
N ASP A 39 -9.62 -5.33 -6.53
CA ASP A 39 -9.70 -6.65 -7.15
C ASP A 39 -10.90 -6.76 -8.08
N TRP A 40 -12.05 -6.20 -7.69
CA TRP A 40 -13.25 -6.13 -8.53
C TRP A 40 -12.98 -5.36 -9.83
N PHE A 41 -12.40 -4.16 -9.73
CA PHE A 41 -12.13 -3.31 -10.88
C PHE A 41 -11.14 -3.98 -11.83
N GLN A 42 -10.03 -4.52 -11.29
CA GLN A 42 -9.03 -5.25 -12.08
C GLN A 42 -9.63 -6.50 -12.73
N ARG A 43 -10.44 -7.28 -12.00
CA ARG A 43 -11.09 -8.48 -12.53
C ARG A 43 -12.09 -8.16 -13.64
N LEU A 44 -12.80 -7.04 -13.54
CA LEU A 44 -13.82 -6.68 -14.50
C LEU A 44 -13.24 -6.00 -15.75
N PHE A 45 -12.28 -5.09 -15.58
CA PHE A 45 -11.80 -4.25 -16.67
C PHE A 45 -10.37 -4.55 -17.13
N GLY A 46 -9.58 -5.28 -16.34
CA GLY A 46 -8.14 -5.48 -16.58
C GLY A 46 -7.78 -6.51 -17.66
N ASP A 47 -8.73 -7.32 -18.11
CA ASP A 47 -8.53 -8.35 -19.15
C ASP A 47 -9.35 -8.03 -20.40
N GLY A 48 -8.67 -7.83 -21.53
CA GLY A 48 -9.32 -7.49 -22.81
C GLY A 48 -10.28 -8.54 -23.35
N SER A 49 -10.14 -9.82 -22.96
CA SER A 49 -11.03 -10.90 -23.40
C SER A 49 -12.39 -10.90 -22.70
N ARG A 50 -12.44 -10.38 -21.47
CA ARG A 50 -13.63 -10.41 -20.60
C ARG A 50 -14.21 -9.04 -20.31
N SER A 51 -13.41 -7.98 -20.50
CA SER A 51 -13.79 -6.62 -20.19
C SER A 51 -15.01 -6.18 -21.00
N PRO A 52 -16.04 -5.59 -20.37
CA PRO A 52 -17.13 -4.97 -21.10
C PRO A 52 -16.67 -3.69 -21.84
N ALA A 53 -15.49 -3.16 -21.50
CA ALA A 53 -14.85 -2.02 -22.14
C ALA A 53 -13.76 -2.43 -23.16
N CYS A 54 -13.92 -3.57 -23.83
CA CYS A 54 -12.90 -4.11 -24.76
C CYS A 54 -12.90 -3.47 -26.16
N SER A 55 -13.94 -2.72 -26.52
CA SER A 55 -14.04 -2.01 -27.81
C SER A 55 -13.73 -0.54 -27.65
N ARG A 56 -13.37 0.18 -28.73
CA ARG A 56 -13.21 1.63 -28.67
C ARG A 56 -14.48 2.33 -28.15
N LYS A 57 -15.65 1.93 -28.65
CA LYS A 57 -16.94 2.54 -28.26
C LYS A 57 -17.16 2.41 -26.75
N THR A 58 -17.10 1.19 -26.23
CA THR A 58 -17.37 0.90 -24.81
C THR A 58 -16.27 1.44 -23.90
N PHE A 59 -15.02 1.46 -24.34
CA PHE A 59 -13.92 2.09 -23.61
C PHE A 59 -14.07 3.61 -23.54
N THR A 60 -14.42 4.28 -24.64
CA THR A 60 -14.71 5.72 -24.63
C THR A 60 -15.88 6.05 -23.69
N ALA A 61 -16.94 5.22 -23.69
CA ALA A 61 -18.04 5.39 -22.74
C ALA A 61 -17.59 5.25 -21.28
N LEU A 62 -16.76 4.24 -20.97
CA LEU A 62 -16.19 4.05 -19.64
C LEU A 62 -15.34 5.24 -19.21
N ILE A 63 -14.38 5.66 -20.04
CA ILE A 63 -13.47 6.77 -19.70
C ILE A 63 -14.24 8.08 -19.55
N LYS A 64 -15.23 8.35 -20.40
CA LYS A 64 -16.10 9.51 -20.25
C LYS A 64 -16.83 9.48 -18.91
N PHE A 65 -17.48 8.37 -18.57
CA PHE A 65 -18.16 8.20 -17.29
C PHE A 65 -17.20 8.41 -16.10
N LEU A 66 -16.03 7.76 -16.12
CA LEU A 66 -15.03 7.90 -15.06
C LEU A 66 -14.51 9.34 -14.93
N THR A 67 -14.37 10.05 -16.04
CA THR A 67 -13.97 11.47 -16.10
C THR A 67 -15.02 12.36 -15.46
N ASP A 68 -16.29 12.16 -15.82
CA ASP A 68 -17.42 12.97 -15.34
C ASP A 68 -17.62 12.85 -13.83
N ILE A 69 -17.28 11.69 -13.23
CA ILE A 69 -17.41 11.47 -11.78
C ILE A 69 -16.22 11.97 -10.95
N VAL A 70 -15.06 12.28 -11.54
CA VAL A 70 -13.84 12.67 -10.79
C VAL A 70 -14.08 13.76 -9.72
N PRO A 71 -14.86 14.83 -9.97
CA PRO A 71 -15.10 15.86 -8.96
C PRO A 71 -15.77 15.32 -7.68
N PHE A 72 -16.59 14.27 -7.82
CA PHE A 72 -17.42 13.68 -6.77
C PHE A 72 -16.85 12.37 -6.22
N ASP A 73 -15.87 11.78 -6.89
CA ASP A 73 -15.35 10.47 -6.53
C ASP A 73 -14.45 10.52 -5.28
N GLN A 74 -14.50 9.46 -4.47
CA GLN A 74 -13.65 9.37 -3.28
C GLN A 74 -12.19 9.09 -3.66
N PRO A 75 -11.20 9.62 -2.92
CA PRO A 75 -9.77 9.41 -3.21
C PRO A 75 -9.37 7.94 -3.39
N GLN A 76 -9.93 7.04 -2.57
CA GLN A 76 -9.63 5.62 -2.62
C GLN A 76 -9.95 4.97 -3.98
N TYR A 77 -11.01 5.41 -4.67
CA TYR A 77 -11.38 4.88 -5.97
C TYR A 77 -10.49 5.43 -7.09
N LEU A 78 -10.13 6.71 -7.03
CA LEU A 78 -9.17 7.34 -7.94
C LEU A 78 -7.80 6.65 -7.88
N LYS A 79 -7.32 6.34 -6.67
CA LYS A 79 -6.06 5.59 -6.48
C LYS A 79 -6.12 4.23 -7.16
N VAL A 80 -7.23 3.50 -7.04
CA VAL A 80 -7.40 2.20 -7.71
C VAL A 80 -7.33 2.35 -9.23
N HIS A 81 -7.99 3.34 -9.83
CA HIS A 81 -7.94 3.52 -11.28
C HIS A 81 -6.53 3.86 -11.78
N ILE A 82 -5.75 4.59 -10.98
CA ILE A 82 -4.35 4.93 -11.29
C ILE A 82 -3.42 3.71 -11.15
N LEU A 83 -3.57 2.94 -10.07
CA LEU A 83 -2.69 1.81 -9.75
C LEU A 83 -3.03 0.53 -10.53
N ARG A 84 -4.31 0.37 -10.92
CA ARG A 84 -4.86 -0.79 -11.61
C ARG A 84 -5.73 -0.34 -12.79
N PRO A 85 -5.12 0.29 -13.81
CA PRO A 85 -5.87 0.83 -14.93
C PRO A 85 -6.57 -0.27 -15.74
N PRO A 86 -7.69 0.05 -16.42
CA PRO A 86 -8.39 -0.91 -17.26
C PRO A 86 -7.54 -1.34 -18.47
N PHE A 87 -7.85 -2.50 -19.05
CA PHE A 87 -7.34 -2.90 -20.35
C PHE A 87 -7.65 -1.83 -21.39
N VAL A 88 -6.65 -1.50 -22.22
CA VAL A 88 -6.75 -0.41 -23.20
C VAL A 88 -6.86 -0.97 -24.62
N PRO A 89 -8.00 -0.78 -25.30
CA PRO A 89 -8.14 -1.16 -26.71
C PRO A 89 -7.18 -0.37 -27.62
N PRO A 90 -6.89 -0.89 -28.82
CA PRO A 90 -6.02 -0.21 -29.78
C PRO A 90 -6.45 1.25 -30.04
N LYS A 91 -5.47 2.15 -30.06
CA LYS A 91 -5.65 3.59 -30.32
C LYS A 91 -6.48 4.35 -29.26
N CYS A 92 -6.63 3.80 -28.05
CA CYS A 92 -7.33 4.47 -26.93
C CYS A 92 -6.41 4.89 -25.78
N ARG A 93 -5.09 4.78 -25.96
CA ARG A 93 -4.10 5.10 -24.90
C ARG A 93 -4.16 6.57 -24.47
N GLU A 94 -4.35 7.49 -25.40
CA GLU A 94 -4.44 8.93 -25.10
C GLU A 94 -5.62 9.23 -24.18
N LEU A 95 -6.80 8.65 -24.44
CA LEU A 95 -7.97 8.81 -23.57
C LEU A 95 -7.69 8.38 -22.13
N LEU A 96 -7.00 7.25 -21.95
CA LEU A 96 -6.62 6.79 -20.61
C LEU A 96 -5.62 7.75 -19.96
N SER A 97 -4.60 8.19 -20.71
CA SER A 97 -3.57 9.11 -20.21
C SER A 97 -4.17 10.41 -19.68
N ASP A 98 -5.10 11.02 -20.43
CA ASP A 98 -5.77 12.27 -20.04
C ASP A 98 -6.60 12.07 -18.76
N TYR A 99 -7.36 10.97 -18.69
CA TYR A 99 -8.11 10.62 -17.50
C TYR A 99 -7.21 10.39 -16.28
N LEU A 100 -6.11 9.64 -16.45
CA LEU A 100 -5.17 9.38 -15.35
C LEU A 100 -4.48 10.65 -14.88
N LEU A 101 -4.15 11.58 -15.77
CA LEU A 101 -3.64 12.89 -15.40
C LEU A 101 -4.67 13.66 -14.56
N LEU A 102 -5.93 13.71 -15.00
CA LEU A 102 -7.01 14.36 -14.26
C LEU A 102 -7.19 13.75 -12.86
N ALA A 103 -7.19 12.42 -12.75
CA ALA A 103 -7.31 11.72 -11.47
C ALA A 103 -6.13 12.02 -10.53
N LYS A 104 -4.89 12.08 -11.05
CA LYS A 104 -3.70 12.45 -10.28
C LYS A 104 -3.77 13.90 -9.80
N THR A 105 -4.19 14.82 -10.66
CA THR A 105 -4.40 16.24 -10.30
C THR A 105 -5.43 16.35 -9.18
N ARG A 106 -6.56 15.64 -9.29
CA ARG A 106 -7.59 15.64 -8.25
C ARG A 106 -7.06 15.15 -6.90
N LEU A 107 -6.26 14.07 -6.90
CA LEU A 107 -5.62 13.59 -5.67
C LEU A 107 -4.64 14.62 -5.09
N SER A 108 -3.88 15.32 -5.93
CA SER A 108 -3.00 16.41 -5.52
C SER A 108 -3.79 17.55 -4.85
N ASP A 109 -4.90 17.99 -5.45
CA ASP A 109 -5.76 19.04 -4.90
C ASP A 109 -6.33 18.66 -3.53
N LEU A 110 -6.69 17.37 -3.37
CA LEU A 110 -7.18 16.81 -2.11
C LEU A 110 -6.05 16.52 -1.09
N LYS A 111 -4.79 16.76 -1.44
CA LYS A 111 -3.60 16.43 -0.65
C LYS A 111 -3.54 14.95 -0.27
N GLN A 112 -4.00 14.07 -1.17
CA GLN A 112 -4.04 12.63 -0.98
C GLN A 112 -2.88 11.97 -1.74
N PRO A 113 -1.93 11.29 -1.08
CA PRO A 113 -0.83 10.62 -1.77
C PRO A 113 -1.35 9.44 -2.62
N ILE A 114 -0.75 9.24 -3.80
CA ILE A 114 -1.10 8.14 -4.74
C ILE A 114 -0.64 6.78 -4.20
N GLU A 115 0.41 6.76 -3.39
CA GLU A 115 0.91 5.54 -2.76
C GLU A 115 -0.21 4.79 -2.06
N ASN A 116 -0.32 3.50 -2.40
CA ASN A 116 -1.30 2.61 -1.81
C ASN A 116 -1.11 2.65 -0.30
N ASP A 117 -2.12 3.14 0.43
CA ASP A 117 -2.07 3.32 1.90
C ASP A 117 -2.22 1.98 2.64
N GLY A 118 -1.83 0.88 1.98
CA GLY A 118 -1.45 -0.34 2.65
C GLY A 118 -0.02 -0.16 3.14
N LEU A 119 0.19 -0.37 4.44
CA LEU A 119 1.50 -0.32 5.11
C LEU A 119 2.59 -1.22 4.46
N PHE A 120 2.19 -2.10 3.53
CA PHE A 120 3.04 -3.02 2.80
C PHE A 120 2.60 -3.08 1.34
N VAL A 121 3.45 -2.57 0.44
CA VAL A 121 3.25 -2.70 -1.01
C VAL A 121 3.59 -4.13 -1.43
N ASP A 122 2.65 -4.83 -2.09
CA ASP A 122 2.93 -6.10 -2.76
C ASP A 122 3.64 -5.81 -4.08
N THR A 123 4.96 -5.96 -4.10
CA THR A 123 5.78 -5.80 -5.31
C THR A 123 6.02 -7.17 -5.92
N SER A 124 5.15 -7.58 -6.85
CA SER A 124 5.34 -8.80 -7.66
C SER A 124 6.06 -8.52 -9.00
N SER A 125 6.93 -7.51 -9.08
CA SER A 125 7.70 -7.22 -10.31
C SER A 125 9.05 -6.56 -10.03
N SER A 126 10.10 -7.17 -10.60
CA SER A 126 11.51 -6.75 -10.65
C SER A 126 11.83 -5.35 -10.14
N SER A 127 12.28 -5.27 -8.90
CA SER A 127 12.88 -4.06 -8.31
C SER A 127 14.32 -4.39 -7.97
N THR A 128 15.23 -3.42 -8.11
CA THR A 128 16.63 -3.64 -7.71
C THR A 128 16.72 -3.85 -6.19
N ASP A 129 17.78 -4.51 -5.70
CA ASP A 129 17.95 -4.77 -4.26
C ASP A 129 17.96 -3.48 -3.41
N GLN A 130 18.42 -2.36 -3.99
CA GLN A 130 18.38 -1.05 -3.34
C GLN A 130 16.96 -0.49 -3.24
N ASP A 131 16.15 -0.63 -4.30
CA ASP A 131 14.75 -0.18 -4.29
C ASP A 131 13.93 -0.94 -3.25
N LEU A 132 14.17 -2.26 -3.13
CA LEU A 132 13.53 -3.10 -2.12
C LEU A 132 13.93 -2.71 -0.69
N THR A 133 15.20 -2.33 -0.48
CA THR A 133 15.68 -1.91 0.84
C THR A 133 15.04 -0.58 1.24
N ASN A 134 15.03 0.41 0.34
CA ASN A 134 14.39 1.71 0.57
C ASN A 134 12.88 1.57 0.83
N GLN A 135 12.21 0.67 0.10
CA GLN A 135 10.81 0.36 0.31
C GLN A 135 10.54 -0.21 1.71
N VAL A 136 11.33 -1.19 2.16
CA VAL A 136 11.15 -1.81 3.48
C VAL A 136 11.45 -0.82 4.61
N GLU A 137 12.42 0.07 4.43
CA GLU A 137 12.66 1.18 5.37
C GLU A 137 11.45 2.12 5.46
N GLY A 138 10.83 2.44 4.31
CA GLY A 138 9.58 3.20 4.25
C GLY A 138 8.42 2.51 4.98
N ASP A 139 8.24 1.20 4.78
CA ASP A 139 7.20 0.41 5.44
C ASP A 139 7.38 0.41 6.97
N VAL A 140 8.62 0.27 7.46
CA VAL A 140 8.93 0.38 8.91
C VAL A 140 8.61 1.77 9.43
N GLN A 141 8.97 2.83 8.71
CA GLN A 141 8.69 4.20 9.13
C GLN A 141 7.18 4.48 9.19
N LYS A 142 6.40 4.02 8.21
CA LYS A 142 4.93 4.11 8.20
C LYS A 142 4.34 3.36 9.40
N ALA A 143 4.82 2.14 9.70
CA ALA A 143 4.37 1.35 10.83
C ALA A 143 4.63 2.07 12.17
N LEU A 144 5.82 2.64 12.31
CA LEU A 144 6.18 3.43 13.48
C LEU A 144 5.26 4.65 13.62
N SER A 145 5.09 5.45 12.56
CA SER A 145 4.24 6.64 12.58
C SER A 145 2.78 6.32 12.91
N ALA A 146 2.24 5.22 12.40
CA ALA A 146 0.89 4.77 12.75
C ALA A 146 0.78 4.35 14.23
N TYR A 147 1.81 3.69 14.77
CA TYR A 147 1.86 3.30 16.17
C TYR A 147 1.98 4.49 17.13
N SER A 148 2.67 5.58 16.76
CA SER A 148 2.85 6.73 17.67
C SER A 148 1.55 7.45 17.99
N VAL A 149 0.60 7.46 17.05
CA VAL A 149 -0.69 8.18 17.17
C VAL A 149 -1.57 7.60 18.28
N ASN A 150 -1.71 6.27 18.35
CA ASN A 150 -2.68 5.61 19.23
C ASN A 150 -2.10 4.46 20.08
N ARG A 151 -0.79 4.20 19.97
CA ARG A 151 -0.08 3.08 20.64
C ARG A 151 -0.70 1.70 20.35
N LYS A 152 -1.40 1.55 19.24
CA LYS A 152 -1.93 0.28 18.75
C LYS A 152 -1.10 -0.20 17.57
N ILE A 153 -0.79 -1.50 17.57
CA ILE A 153 -0.09 -2.13 16.45
C ILE A 153 -0.99 -2.00 15.21
N PRO A 154 -0.51 -1.42 14.10
CA PRO A 154 -1.33 -1.24 12.91
C PRO A 154 -1.84 -2.59 12.39
N SER A 155 -3.11 -2.66 11.98
CA SER A 155 -3.74 -3.89 11.47
C SER A 155 -2.95 -4.48 10.32
N ALA A 156 -2.41 -3.64 9.43
CA ALA A 156 -1.57 -4.08 8.33
C ALA A 156 -0.29 -4.82 8.81
N VAL A 157 0.33 -4.43 9.94
CA VAL A 157 1.49 -5.17 10.52
C VAL A 157 1.05 -6.54 11.02
N MET A 158 -0.11 -6.58 11.67
CA MET A 158 -0.71 -7.84 12.12
C MET A 158 -1.02 -8.77 10.96
N GLU A 159 -1.65 -8.25 9.90
CA GLU A 159 -1.94 -8.97 8.68
C GLU A 159 -0.68 -9.48 7.99
N ALA A 160 0.35 -8.63 7.84
CA ALA A 160 1.62 -9.04 7.25
C ALA A 160 2.29 -10.16 8.06
N SER A 161 2.20 -10.13 9.39
CA SER A 161 2.74 -11.19 10.25
C SER A 161 2.02 -12.55 10.10
N ILE A 162 0.78 -12.56 9.60
CA ILE A 162 -0.05 -13.76 9.45
C ILE A 162 -0.01 -14.25 7.99
N PHE A 163 -0.30 -13.34 7.05
CA PHE A 163 -0.53 -13.64 5.64
C PHE A 163 0.70 -13.44 4.76
N ARG A 164 1.68 -12.64 5.19
CA ARG A 164 2.92 -12.33 4.44
C ARG A 164 4.18 -12.67 5.23
N LYS A 165 4.18 -13.82 5.92
CA LYS A 165 5.28 -14.28 6.80
C LYS A 165 6.69 -14.16 6.17
N PRO A 166 6.94 -14.55 4.91
CA PRO A 166 8.27 -14.41 4.29
C PRO A 166 8.74 -12.96 4.22
N TYR A 167 7.85 -12.02 3.91
CA TYR A 167 8.16 -10.60 3.91
C TYR A 167 8.36 -10.09 5.34
N PHE A 168 7.46 -10.42 6.25
CA PHE A 168 7.50 -9.92 7.63
C PHE A 168 8.77 -10.36 8.37
N ILE A 169 9.08 -11.67 8.36
CA ILE A 169 10.27 -12.21 9.02
C ILE A 169 11.54 -11.93 8.21
N GLY A 170 11.49 -12.06 6.88
CA GLY A 170 12.68 -12.00 6.03
C GLY A 170 13.11 -10.59 5.63
N LYS A 171 12.23 -9.59 5.70
CA LYS A 171 12.52 -8.22 5.26
C LYS A 171 12.19 -7.18 6.33
N PHE A 172 10.95 -7.16 6.82
CA PHE A 172 10.49 -6.13 7.77
C PHE A 172 11.21 -6.21 9.13
N LEU A 173 11.24 -7.38 9.77
CA LEU A 173 11.90 -7.55 11.07
C LEU A 173 13.40 -7.24 11.03
N PRO A 174 14.20 -7.68 10.04
CA PRO A 174 15.61 -7.30 9.93
C PRO A 174 15.85 -5.79 9.91
N VAL A 175 15.01 -5.04 9.19
CA VAL A 175 15.11 -3.58 9.15
C VAL A 175 14.64 -2.98 10.47
N LEU A 176 13.51 -3.44 11.03
CA LEU A 176 13.00 -2.97 12.33
C LEU A 176 14.01 -3.21 13.46
N LEU A 177 14.66 -4.37 13.48
CA LEU A 177 15.63 -4.83 14.48
C LEU A 177 17.09 -4.54 14.07
N LYS A 178 17.32 -3.49 13.26
CA LYS A 178 18.68 -3.03 12.95
C LYS A 178 19.40 -2.64 14.25
N PRO A 179 20.56 -3.25 14.58
CA PRO A 179 21.29 -2.96 15.80
C PRO A 179 21.62 -1.47 15.92
N ARG A 180 21.47 -0.94 17.14
CA ARG A 180 21.73 0.45 17.46
C ARG A 180 21.93 0.64 18.97
N PRO A 181 22.55 1.74 19.43
CA PRO A 181 22.55 2.10 20.84
C PRO A 181 21.12 2.37 21.31
N LEU A 182 20.72 1.77 22.43
CA LEU A 182 19.39 1.96 22.98
C LEU A 182 19.40 3.14 23.96
N PRO A 183 18.48 4.11 23.84
CA PRO A 183 18.35 5.19 24.82
C PRO A 183 17.86 4.67 26.17
N ASP A 184 18.22 5.37 27.25
CA ASP A 184 17.76 5.06 28.61
C ASP A 184 16.23 5.18 28.73
N ILE A 185 15.66 6.17 28.05
CA ILE A 185 14.21 6.34 27.92
C ILE A 185 13.75 5.66 26.62
N PRO A 186 12.85 4.65 26.69
CA PRO A 186 12.40 3.92 25.51
C PRO A 186 11.77 4.83 24.46
N ASP A 187 12.36 4.86 23.27
CA ASP A 187 11.80 5.59 22.15
C ASP A 187 10.64 4.85 21.46
N GLN A 188 10.05 5.49 20.45
CA GLN A 188 8.93 4.93 19.71
C GLN A 188 9.24 3.56 19.10
N ARG A 189 10.47 3.34 18.62
CA ARG A 189 10.88 2.07 18.01
C ARG A 189 10.97 0.97 19.06
N MET A 190 11.56 1.25 20.23
CA MET A 190 11.60 0.31 21.35
C MET A 190 10.19 -0.06 21.81
N ASN A 191 9.33 0.95 22.02
CA ASN A 191 7.95 0.72 22.44
C ASN A 191 7.16 -0.14 21.43
N PHE A 192 7.43 0.02 20.13
CA PHE A 192 6.79 -0.77 19.09
C PHE A 192 7.31 -2.22 19.05
N ILE A 193 8.63 -2.40 19.20
CA ILE A 193 9.27 -3.72 19.30
C ILE A 193 8.74 -4.49 20.52
N GLU A 194 8.63 -3.84 21.68
CA GLU A 194 8.07 -4.46 22.88
C GLU A 194 6.60 -4.87 22.70
N ALA A 195 5.80 -4.03 22.05
CA ALA A 195 4.41 -4.35 21.74
C ALA A 195 4.31 -5.61 20.87
N LEU A 196 5.11 -5.69 19.79
CA LEU A 196 5.16 -6.85 18.90
C LEU A 196 5.69 -8.12 19.58
N LYS A 197 6.67 -7.99 20.48
CA LYS A 197 7.18 -9.09 21.29
C LYS A 197 6.10 -9.63 22.25
N LYS A 198 5.38 -8.74 22.92
CA LYS A 198 4.33 -9.10 23.89
C LYS A 198 3.21 -9.95 23.28
N ILE A 199 2.93 -9.75 22.00
CA ILE A 199 1.95 -10.54 21.23
C ILE A 199 2.60 -11.63 20.36
N GLU A 200 3.83 -12.01 20.68
CA GLU A 200 4.58 -13.12 20.06
C GLU A 200 4.78 -13.00 18.54
N LYS A 201 4.79 -11.77 18.01
CA LYS A 201 5.12 -11.51 16.59
C LYS A 201 6.62 -11.43 16.34
N ILE A 202 7.42 -11.22 17.38
CA ILE A 202 8.89 -11.30 17.29
C ILE A 202 9.34 -12.58 18.02
N PRO A 203 9.91 -13.56 17.30
CA PRO A 203 10.54 -14.72 17.90
C PRO A 203 11.57 -14.35 18.98
N ALA A 204 11.56 -15.05 20.11
CA ALA A 204 12.42 -14.74 21.27
C ALA A 204 13.92 -14.75 20.92
N ASN A 205 14.35 -15.65 20.03
CA ASN A 205 15.73 -15.70 19.55
C ASN A 205 16.13 -14.41 18.81
N LEU A 206 15.28 -13.91 17.90
CA LEU A 206 15.55 -12.67 17.16
C LEU A 206 15.60 -11.46 18.09
N TYR A 207 14.70 -11.39 19.08
CA TYR A 207 14.72 -10.33 20.07
C TYR A 207 15.99 -10.37 20.93
N ASN A 208 16.38 -11.54 21.44
CA ASN A 208 17.58 -11.68 22.27
C ASN A 208 18.85 -11.29 21.49
N THR A 209 18.98 -11.79 20.25
CA THR A 209 20.09 -11.42 19.35
C THR A 209 20.12 -9.91 19.07
N TYR A 210 18.95 -9.27 18.88
CA TYR A 210 18.87 -7.82 18.72
C TYR A 210 19.41 -7.08 19.95
N THR A 211 18.95 -7.45 21.15
CA THR A 211 19.40 -6.82 22.40
C THR A 211 20.90 -6.99 22.63
N GLU A 212 21.46 -8.18 22.37
CA GLU A 212 22.90 -8.43 22.46
C GLU A 212 23.70 -7.55 21.50
N LYS A 213 23.29 -7.47 20.22
CA LYS A 213 23.95 -6.62 19.22
C LYS A 213 23.84 -5.12 19.55
N CYS A 214 22.72 -4.68 20.12
CA CYS A 214 22.56 -3.32 20.61
C CYS A 214 23.53 -2.98 21.75
N LYS A 215 23.74 -3.91 22.70
CA LYS A 215 24.73 -3.74 23.77
C LYS A 215 26.15 -3.66 23.23
N ALA A 216 26.49 -4.55 22.28
CA ALA A 216 27.79 -4.52 21.62
C ALA A 216 28.02 -3.20 20.85
N GLU A 217 27.01 -2.69 20.16
CA GLU A 217 27.12 -1.41 19.44
C GLU A 217 27.28 -0.21 20.40
N ALA A 218 26.60 -0.23 21.56
CA ALA A 218 26.79 0.78 22.60
C ALA A 218 28.23 0.74 23.17
N ALA A 219 28.77 -0.46 23.44
CA ALA A 219 30.14 -0.63 23.91
C ALA A 219 31.17 -0.12 22.88
N ARG A 220 30.97 -0.45 21.59
CA ARG A 220 31.81 0.02 20.47
C ARG A 220 31.90 1.54 20.40
N LEU A 221 30.78 2.24 20.62
CA LEU A 221 30.76 3.71 20.64
C LEU A 221 31.46 4.31 21.86
N LEU A 222 31.46 3.61 22.99
CA LEU A 222 32.21 4.04 24.18
C LEU A 222 33.72 3.87 23.95
N GLU A 223 34.17 2.73 23.46
CA GLU A 223 35.58 2.47 23.12
C GLU A 223 36.12 3.46 22.08
N GLY A 224 35.32 3.80 21.06
CA GLY A 224 35.69 4.81 20.06
C GLY A 224 35.86 6.23 20.62
N LYS A 225 35.21 6.58 21.75
CA LYS A 225 35.39 7.88 22.43
C LYS A 225 36.66 7.93 23.28
N TYR A 226 37.11 6.82 23.85
CA TYR A 226 38.33 6.77 24.67
C TYR A 226 39.62 6.81 23.86
N ASN A 227 39.59 6.40 22.59
CA ASN A 227 40.77 6.44 21.70
C ASN A 227 41.07 7.83 21.11
N VAL A 228 40.15 8.80 21.20
CA VAL A 228 40.36 10.17 20.69
C VAL A 228 40.96 11.10 21.77
N THR A 229 40.94 10.68 23.05
CA THR A 229 41.46 11.45 24.19
C THR A 229 42.94 11.21 24.53
N PHE A 230 43.64 10.31 23.83
CA PHE A 230 45.07 10.05 24.01
C PHE A 230 45.87 10.40 22.75
N VAL A 231 45.80 11.65 22.32
CA VAL A 231 46.85 12.28 21.51
C VAL A 231 47.12 13.65 22.13
N GLY A 232 47.95 13.66 23.17
CA GLY A 232 48.50 14.84 23.82
C GLY A 232 50.00 14.69 23.92
#